data_AF-A0A4R4T8R4-F1
#
_entry.id   AF-A0A4R4T8R4-F1
#
_cell.length_a   1.000
_cell.length_b   1.000
_cell.length_c   1.000
_cell.angle_alpha   90.00
_cell.angle_beta   90.00
_cell.angle_gamma   90.00
#
_symmetry.space_group_name_H-M   'P 1'
#
loop_
_entity.id
_entity.type
_entity.pdbx_description
1 polymer ?
#
loop_
_entity_poly.entity_id
_entity_poly.type
_entity_poly.pdbx_seq_one_letter_code
_entity_poly.pdbx_strand_id
1 'polypeptide(L)' 'MLAPEAFELDEIDGHSSPVSEEVAADQEAQVREAVRSCPERAISIF' A
#
# COMPACT_ATOMS: atom_id res chain seq x y z
N MET A 1 7.28 -0.86 6.40
CA MET A 1 6.17 -0.59 5.47
C MET A 1 4.86 -0.91 6.16
N LEU A 2 3.82 -0.09 6.00
CA LEU A 2 2.47 -0.39 6.47
C LEU A 2 1.76 -1.25 5.41
N ALA A 3 0.93 -2.22 5.80
CA ALA A 3 0.28 -3.18 4.90
C ALA A 3 1.25 -3.97 3.97
N PRO A 4 2.27 -4.67 4.52
CA PRO A 4 3.30 -5.35 3.73
C PRO A 4 2.79 -6.52 2.86
N GLU A 5 1.56 -6.98 3.08
CA GLU A 5 0.93 -8.00 2.24
C GLU A 5 0.18 -7.40 1.04
N ALA A 6 -0.13 -6.10 1.08
CA ALA A 6 -0.81 -5.39 0.00
C ALA A 6 0.17 -4.65 -0.92
N PHE A 7 1.39 -4.41 -0.45
CA PHE A 7 2.41 -3.67 -1.16
C PHE A 7 3.75 -4.40 -1.16
N GLU A 8 4.41 -4.40 -2.30
CA GLU A 8 5.81 -4.78 -2.43
C GLU A 8 6.71 -3.54 -2.47
N LEU A 9 7.98 -3.72 -2.12
CA LEU A 9 9.00 -2.68 -2.17
C LEU A 9 10.01 -3.05 -3.26
N ASP A 10 10.22 -2.14 -4.20
CA ASP A 10 11.30 -2.25 -5.17
C ASP A 10 12.64 -1.98 -4.46
N GLU A 11 13.59 -2.91 -4.57
CA GLU A 11 14.91 -2.81 -3.93
C GLU A 11 15.88 -1.90 -4.72
N ILE A 12 15.57 -1.57 -5.97
CA ILE A 12 16.42 -0.75 -6.85
C ILE A 12 16.22 0.73 -6.55
N ASP A 13 14.97 1.18 -6.48
CA ASP A 13 14.62 2.59 -6.33
C ASP A 13 13.79 2.91 -5.07
N GLY A 14 13.41 1.89 -4.30
CA GLY A 14 12.71 2.06 -3.02
C GLY A 14 11.23 2.41 -3.18
N HIS A 15 10.66 2.34 -4.38
CA HIS A 15 9.23 2.59 -4.58
C HIS A 15 8.39 1.41 -4.13
N SER A 16 7.18 1.73 -3.67
CA SER A 16 6.22 0.71 -3.28
C SER A 16 5.09 0.61 -4.29
N SER A 17 4.74 -0.62 -4.65
CA SER A 17 3.71 -0.93 -5.65
C SER A 17 2.68 -1.91 -5.07
N PRO A 18 1.39 -1.83 -5.46
CA PRO A 18 0.40 -2.79 -5.01
C PRO A 18 0.65 -4.17 -5.63
N VAL A 19 0.51 -5.24 -4.84
CA VAL A 19 0.68 -6.63 -5.33
C VAL A 19 -0.55 -7.16 -6.08
N SER A 20 -1.68 -6.47 -5.94
CA SER A 20 -2.99 -6.81 -6.52
C SER A 20 -3.78 -5.53 -6.77
N GLU A 21 -4.62 -5.51 -7.81
CA GLU A 21 -5.56 -4.42 -8.07
C GLU A 21 -6.72 -4.39 -7.06
N GLU A 22 -7.02 -5.55 -6.45
CA GLU A 22 -8.05 -5.70 -5.42
C GLU A 22 -7.43 -5.85 -4.04
N VAL A 23 -8.01 -5.16 -3.05
CA VAL A 23 -7.64 -5.26 -1.64
C VAL A 23 -8.47 -6.37 -0.99
N ALA A 24 -7.80 -7.34 -0.37
CA ALA A 24 -8.49 -8.37 0.39
C ALA A 24 -9.25 -7.78 1.60
N ALA A 25 -10.41 -8.35 1.92
CA ALA A 25 -11.30 -7.81 2.95
C ALA A 25 -10.64 -7.67 4.33
N ASP A 26 -9.72 -8.57 4.67
CA ASP A 26 -8.93 -8.57 5.90
C ASP A 26 -7.78 -7.55 5.90
N GLN A 27 -7.40 -7.03 4.72
CA GLN A 27 -6.34 -6.03 4.54
C GLN A 27 -6.87 -4.60 4.41
N GLU A 28 -8.18 -4.40 4.18
CA GLU A 28 -8.79 -3.07 3.97
C GLU A 28 -8.40 -2.04 5.04
N ALA A 29 -8.41 -2.43 6.31
CA ALA A 29 -8.07 -1.53 7.42
C ALA A 29 -6.61 -1.08 7.35
N GLN A 30 -5.69 -2.00 7.04
CA GLN A 30 -4.26 -1.69 6.92
C GLN A 30 -3.99 -0.81 5.70
N VAL A 31 -4.61 -1.10 4.56
CA VAL A 31 -4.46 -0.30 3.33
C VAL A 31 -5.02 1.11 3.52
N ARG A 32 -6.18 1.27 4.19
CA ARG A 32 -6.72 2.60 4.52
C ARG A 32 -5.78 3.42 5.39
N GLU A 33 -5.13 2.80 6.36
CA GLU A 33 -4.11 3.48 7.17
C GLU A 33 -2.84 3.78 6.36
N ALA A 34 -2.45 2.92 5.41
CA ALA A 34 -1.29 3.16 4.55
C ALA A 34 -1.50 4.41 3.71
N VAL A 35 -2.68 4.55 3.10
CA VAL A 35 -3.12 5.75 2.37
C VAL A 35 -3.05 7.01 3.23
N ARG A 36 -3.57 6.96 4.46
CA ARG A 36 -3.58 8.11 5.38
C ARG A 36 -2.19 8.50 5.88
N SER A 37 -1.33 7.50 6.09
CA SER A 37 0.01 7.70 6.64
C SER A 37 1.03 8.13 5.58
N CYS A 38 0.74 7.94 4.30
CA CYS A 38 1.65 8.27 3.20
C CYS A 38 1.91 9.79 3.13
N PRO A 39 3.11 10.27 3.48
CA PRO A 39 3.40 11.70 3.55
C PRO A 39 3.35 12.36 2.15
N GLU A 40 3.69 11.61 1.12
CA GLU A 40 3.73 12.04 -0.28
C GLU A 40 2.39 11.92 -0.99
N ARG A 41 1.38 11.32 -0.33
CA ARG A 41 0.04 11.06 -0.88
C ARG A 41 0.07 10.27 -2.20
N ALA A 42 1.00 9.34 -2.32
CA ALA A 42 1.22 8.54 -3.52
C ALA A 42 0.24 7.35 -3.65
N ILE A 43 -0.47 6.99 -2.58
CA ILE A 43 -1.38 5.83 -2.55
C ILE A 43 -2.83 6.32 -2.58
N SER A 44 -3.66 5.70 -3.41
CA SER A 44 -5.10 5.99 -3.52
C SER A 44 -5.89 4.69 -3.68
N ILE A 45 -7.12 4.67 -3.17
CA ILE A 45 -8.10 3.57 -3.30
C ILE A 45 -9.46 4.18 -3.64
N PHE A 46 -10.27 3.49 -4.45
CA PHE A 46 -11.54 3.99 -5.00
C PHE A 46 -12.66 2.98 -4.82
#